data_AF-A0A958AL40-F1
#
_entry.id   AF-A0A958AL40-F1
#
_cell.length_a   1.000
_cell.length_b   1.000
_cell.length_c   1.000
_cell.angle_alpha   90.00
_cell.angle_beta   90.00
_cell.angle_gamma   90.00
#
_symmetry.space_group_name_H-M   'P 1'
#
loop_
_entity.id
_entity.type
_entity.pdbx_description
1 polymer ?
#
loop_
_entity_poly.entity_id
_entity_poly.type
_entity_poly.pdbx_seq_one_letter_code
_entity_poly.pdbx_strand_id
1 'polypeptide(L)' 'IPDRIEGSYDFDRDGTPNYLDLDADGDGQPDQEEGTGDADGDGFPNYLDPDRHLYLPMISR' A
#
# COMPACT_ATOMS: atom_id res chain seq x y z
N ILE A 1 8.45 0.22 6.74
CA ILE A 1 7.91 1.23 7.72
C ILE A 1 7.98 0.57 9.11
N PRO A 2 7.69 1.18 10.30
CA PRO A 2 7.77 0.39 11.53
C PRO A 2 6.69 -0.70 11.55
N ASP A 3 7.04 -1.95 11.89
CA ASP A 3 6.16 -3.14 11.86
C ASP A 3 4.80 -2.91 12.54
N ARG A 4 4.79 -2.15 13.64
CA ARG A 4 3.57 -1.81 14.40
C ARG A 4 2.59 -0.92 13.64
N ILE A 5 3.05 -0.26 12.58
CA ILE A 5 2.27 0.60 11.68
C ILE A 5 1.72 -0.23 10.52
N GLU A 6 2.54 -1.08 9.91
CA GLU A 6 2.13 -1.99 8.82
C GLU A 6 1.09 -3.01 9.29
N GLY A 7 1.28 -3.55 10.51
CA GLY A 7 0.35 -4.52 11.08
C GLY A 7 0.41 -5.88 10.40
N SER A 8 -0.42 -6.82 10.88
CA SER A 8 -0.43 -8.22 10.43
C SER A 8 -1.42 -8.53 9.31
N TYR A 9 -1.87 -7.50 8.58
CA TYR A 9 -2.69 -7.70 7.39
C TYR A 9 -1.80 -8.16 6.23
N ASP A 10 -2.43 -8.57 5.14
CA ASP A 10 -1.81 -9.05 3.91
C ASP A 10 -2.63 -8.39 2.79
N PHE A 11 -2.14 -7.25 2.29
CA PHE A 11 -2.92 -6.35 1.44
C PHE A 11 -2.96 -6.84 -0.01
N ASP A 12 -1.82 -7.31 -0.52
CA ASP A 12 -1.66 -7.84 -1.88
C ASP A 12 -2.06 -9.33 -2.01
N ARG A 13 -2.19 -10.05 -0.89
CA ARG A 13 -2.62 -11.45 -0.78
C ARG A 13 -1.59 -12.44 -1.30
N ASP A 14 -0.31 -12.14 -1.16
CA ASP A 14 0.78 -13.05 -1.53
C ASP A 14 1.09 -14.12 -0.45
N GLY A 15 0.56 -13.94 0.77
CA GLY A 15 0.75 -14.82 1.92
C GLY A 15 1.82 -14.34 2.92
N THR A 16 2.44 -13.19 2.66
CA THR A 16 3.38 -12.48 3.53
C THR A 16 2.62 -11.38 4.27
N PRO A 17 2.66 -11.35 5.60
CA PRO A 17 2.08 -10.22 6.34
C PRO A 17 2.83 -8.93 6.01
N ASN A 18 2.12 -7.79 5.91
CA ASN A 18 2.69 -6.48 5.57
C ASN A 18 3.95 -6.13 6.38
N TYR A 19 4.01 -6.47 7.67
CA TYR A 19 5.21 -6.21 8.50
C TYR A 19 6.47 -7.04 8.14
N LEU A 20 6.32 -8.02 7.24
CA LEU A 20 7.39 -8.85 6.66
C LEU A 20 7.50 -8.69 5.15
N ASP A 21 6.56 -8.00 4.52
CA ASP A 21 6.59 -7.68 3.11
C ASP A 21 7.46 -6.45 2.88
N LEU A 22 8.08 -6.34 1.70
CA LEU A 22 8.82 -5.17 1.28
C LEU A 22 8.08 -4.35 0.21
N ASP A 23 6.97 -4.88 -0.30
CA ASP A 23 6.11 -4.34 -1.37
C ASP A 23 4.65 -4.72 -1.02
N ALA A 24 4.13 -4.16 0.08
CA ALA A 24 2.96 -4.70 0.78
C ALA A 24 1.65 -4.62 -0.01
N ASP A 25 1.57 -3.76 -1.04
CA ASP A 25 0.43 -3.67 -1.96
C ASP A 25 0.69 -4.34 -3.33
N GLY A 26 1.90 -4.85 -3.56
CA GLY A 26 2.29 -5.59 -4.75
C GLY A 26 2.32 -4.74 -6.02
N ASP A 27 2.52 -3.42 -5.90
CA ASP A 27 2.57 -2.49 -7.03
C ASP A 27 3.95 -2.45 -7.72
N GLY A 28 4.96 -3.07 -7.10
CA GLY A 28 6.31 -3.22 -7.63
C GLY A 28 7.27 -2.11 -7.21
N GLN A 29 6.87 -1.23 -6.28
CA GLN A 29 7.72 -0.24 -5.64
C GLN A 29 7.86 -0.56 -4.14
N PRO A 30 9.08 -0.52 -3.57
CA PRO A 30 9.24 -0.88 -2.17
C PRO A 30 8.58 0.11 -1.20
N ASP A 31 8.01 -0.37 -0.10
CA ASP A 31 7.35 0.42 0.95
C ASP A 31 8.21 1.60 1.45
N GLN A 32 9.54 1.39 1.48
CA GLN A 32 10.50 2.40 1.91
C GLN A 32 10.56 3.62 0.98
N GLU A 33 10.34 3.41 -0.32
CA GLU A 33 10.34 4.47 -1.33
C GLU A 33 9.00 5.22 -1.36
N GLU A 34 7.91 4.52 -1.06
CA GLU A 34 6.55 5.06 -1.03
C GLU A 34 6.24 5.89 0.22
N GLY A 35 6.65 5.35 1.38
CA GLY A 35 6.42 5.96 2.68
C GLY A 35 4.96 5.93 3.14
N THR A 36 4.70 6.59 4.27
CA THR A 36 3.37 6.65 4.91
C THR A 36 2.54 7.85 4.44
N GLY A 37 2.85 8.40 3.25
CA GLY A 37 2.07 9.47 2.64
C GLY A 37 0.72 8.95 2.17
N ASP A 38 -0.12 9.84 1.67
CA ASP A 38 -1.40 9.52 1.04
C ASP A 38 -1.49 10.48 -0.16
N ALA A 39 -0.88 10.07 -1.27
CA ALA A 39 -0.58 10.95 -2.40
C ALA A 39 -1.84 11.39 -3.15
N ASP A 40 -2.84 10.51 -3.20
CA ASP A 40 -4.13 10.77 -3.82
C ASP A 40 -5.25 10.97 -2.79
N GLY A 41 -4.98 11.02 -1.49
CA GLY A 41 -5.94 11.45 -0.49
C GLY A 41 -7.18 10.56 -0.37
N ASP A 42 -7.07 9.27 -0.73
CA ASP A 42 -8.18 8.31 -0.66
C ASP A 42 -8.33 7.66 0.74
N GLY A 43 -7.34 7.90 1.61
CA GLY A 43 -7.29 7.42 2.97
C GLY A 43 -6.46 6.15 3.18
N PHE A 44 -5.88 5.58 2.12
CA PHE A 44 -4.86 4.55 2.21
C PHE A 44 -3.46 5.19 2.21
N PRO A 45 -2.56 4.73 3.10
CA PRO A 45 -1.16 5.09 2.97
C PRO A 45 -0.57 4.54 1.67
N ASN A 46 0.36 5.26 1.03
CA ASN A 46 0.97 4.87 -0.24
C ASN A 46 1.45 3.41 -0.25
N TYR A 47 2.15 2.96 0.80
CA TYR A 47 2.65 1.56 0.93
C TYR A 47 1.56 0.48 1.05
N LEU A 48 0.28 0.87 1.07
CA LEU A 48 -0.90 0.00 1.07
C LEU A 48 -1.87 0.43 -0.04
N ASP A 49 -1.41 1.20 -1.03
CA ASP A 49 -2.25 1.79 -2.06
C ASP A 49 -1.70 1.47 -3.46
N PRO A 50 -2.19 0.36 -4.06
CA PRO A 50 -1.73 -0.08 -5.37
C PRO A 50 -2.11 0.87 -6.51
N ASP A 51 -2.99 1.85 -6.24
CA ASP A 51 -3.52 2.81 -7.20
C ASP A 51 -3.12 4.26 -6.86
N ARG A 52 -2.04 4.50 -6.09
CA ARG A 52 -1.51 5.80 -5.57
C ARG A 52 -1.38 7.00 -6.54
N HIS A 53 -1.68 6.80 -7.82
CA HIS A 53 -1.71 7.81 -8.88
C HIS A 53 -3.12 8.14 -9.40
N LEU A 54 -4.17 7.48 -8.92
CA LEU A 54 -5.49 7.53 -9.53
C LEU A 54 -6.58 7.87 -8.51
N TYR A 55 -6.85 9.17 -8.40
CA TYR A 55 -8.19 9.69 -8.09
C TYR A 55 -9.17 9.29 -9.22
N LEU A 56 -9.57 8.02 -9.27
CA LEU A 56 -10.72 7.58 -10.05
C LEU A 56 -11.88 7.39 -9.08
N PRO A 57 -12.77 8.38 -8.91
CA PRO A 57 -14.02 8.13 -8.22
C PRO A 57 -14.78 7.09 -9.04
N MET A 58 -14.74 5.82 -8.61
CA MET A 58 -15.64 4.74 -9.03
C MET A 58 -16.20 4.89 -10.47
N ILE A 59 -15.36 4.90 -11.50
CA ILE A 59 -15.81 4.66 -12.88
C ILE A 59 -14.90 3.61 -13.51
N SER A 60 -15.31 2.36 -13.27
CA SER A 60 -15.40 1.26 -14.23
C SER A 60 -14.34 1.19 -15.34
N ARG A 61 -13.48 0.17 -15.27
CA ARG A 61 -13.16 -0.70 -16.41
C ARG A 61 -13.05 -2.14 -15.96
#